data_AF-A0A1E8CY21-F1
#
_entry.id   AF-A0A1E8CY21-F1
#
_cell.length_a   1.000
_cell.length_b   1.000
_cell.length_c   1.000
_cell.angle_alpha   90.00
_cell.angle_beta   90.00
_cell.angle_gamma   90.00
#
_symmetry.space_group_name_H-M   'P 1'
#
loop_
_entity.id
_entity.type
_entity.pdbx_description
1 polymer ?
#
loop_
_entity_poly.entity_id
_entity_poly.type
_entity_poly.pdbx_seq_one_letter_code
_entity_poly.pdbx_strand_id
1 'polypeptide(L)'
;MSAQRRPSPSGLTAVEIDLLRAVQECTAAVDGPYAPSTDVLELVDARTGVGPRYAQQILADLTAGWVRHLPLLDGGGNFGSICGDGPADAQYTEVRLTSVGELALASEAGAIGPLPFDLIEGSLYRGGGLPPFDPALTIRALLAGADSPGPPKTPVGTITTDPTGPFRRSRRRAQRYQLGSVFRRGPNPYELVLTEPPYLVGTDTIVASLQDRLEQARLNAEAPDLGLPLDQPTVETLKTVPVRSVLNMTSGRTGPWILLQLRKDVDLIDALDWVRSVWPVTVHVDCFPDEEIYDRFALWDGADQSGLRALNELLHPPDAGED
;
A
#
# COMPACT_ATOMS: atom_id res chain seq x y z
N MET A 1 5.44 14.49 -33.83
CA MET A 1 4.79 15.11 -32.66
C MET A 1 3.82 14.08 -32.11
N SER A 2 4.25 13.31 -31.10
CA SER A 2 3.36 12.36 -30.43
C SER A 2 2.30 13.17 -29.70
N ALA A 3 1.02 12.96 -30.00
CA ALA A 3 -0.06 13.55 -29.21
C ALA A 3 0.10 12.99 -27.79
N GLN A 4 0.53 13.84 -26.85
CA GLN A 4 0.50 13.50 -25.42
C GLN A 4 -0.94 13.08 -25.11
N ARG A 5 -1.14 11.78 -24.84
CA ARG A 5 -2.43 11.27 -24.36
C ARG A 5 -2.78 12.10 -23.13
N ARG A 6 -3.90 12.82 -23.18
CA ARG A 6 -4.42 13.45 -21.96
C ARG A 6 -4.63 12.34 -20.93
N PRO A 7 -4.19 12.54 -19.67
CA PRO A 7 -4.49 11.60 -18.60
C PRO A 7 -6.01 11.40 -18.50
N SER A 8 -6.42 10.21 -18.05
CA SER A 8 -7.82 9.91 -17.78
C SER A 8 -8.39 10.89 -16.75
N PRO A 9 -9.67 11.31 -16.86
CA PRO A 9 -10.30 12.17 -15.87
C PRO A 9 -10.14 11.67 -14.43
N SER A 10 -10.26 10.36 -14.21
CA SER A 10 -10.11 9.76 -12.88
C SER A 10 -8.66 9.49 -12.45
N GLY A 11 -7.68 9.61 -13.35
CA GLY A 11 -6.30 9.18 -13.12
C GLY A 11 -6.08 7.66 -13.23
N LEU A 12 -7.12 6.87 -13.46
CA LEU A 12 -7.01 5.40 -13.60
C LEU A 12 -6.44 4.97 -14.94
N THR A 13 -5.83 3.78 -14.98
CA THR A 13 -5.38 3.16 -16.22
C THR A 13 -6.57 2.67 -17.05
N ALA A 14 -6.36 2.46 -18.36
CA ALA A 14 -7.40 1.92 -19.24
C ALA A 14 -7.95 0.57 -18.75
N VAL A 15 -7.08 -0.32 -18.26
CA VAL A 15 -7.51 -1.63 -17.76
C VAL A 15 -8.32 -1.51 -16.46
N GLU A 16 -7.94 -0.63 -15.54
CA GLU A 16 -8.72 -0.36 -14.33
C GLU A 16 -10.12 0.19 -14.70
N ILE A 17 -10.19 1.14 -15.64
CA ILE A 17 -11.47 1.71 -16.12
C ILE A 17 -12.35 0.62 -16.76
N ASP A 18 -11.78 -0.22 -17.60
CA ASP A 18 -12.53 -1.30 -18.27
C ASP A 18 -13.01 -2.36 -17.29
N LEU A 19 -12.24 -2.66 -16.23
CA LEU A 19 -12.68 -3.52 -15.12
C LEU A 19 -13.87 -2.88 -14.38
N LEU A 20 -13.81 -1.60 -14.00
CA LEU A 20 -14.94 -0.94 -13.32
C LEU A 20 -16.21 -0.93 -14.19
N ARG A 21 -16.08 -0.67 -15.49
CA ARG A 21 -17.20 -0.73 -16.45
C ARG A 21 -17.77 -2.14 -16.57
N ALA A 22 -16.91 -3.16 -16.65
CA ALA A 22 -17.34 -4.54 -16.70
C ALA A 22 -18.10 -4.94 -15.43
N VAL A 23 -17.63 -4.53 -14.24
CA VAL A 23 -18.35 -4.74 -12.97
C VAL A 23 -19.72 -4.07 -12.99
N GLN A 24 -19.81 -2.81 -13.43
CA GLN A 24 -21.09 -2.09 -13.52
C GLN A 24 -22.10 -2.83 -14.41
N GLU A 25 -21.65 -3.31 -15.57
CA GLU A 25 -22.50 -4.01 -16.53
C GLU A 25 -22.94 -5.38 -16.05
N CYS A 26 -22.03 -6.18 -15.48
CA CYS A 26 -22.35 -7.50 -14.94
C CYS A 26 -23.32 -7.38 -13.74
N THR A 27 -23.12 -6.39 -12.86
CA THR A 27 -24.00 -6.15 -11.71
C THR A 27 -25.42 -5.78 -12.18
N ALA A 28 -25.53 -4.93 -13.21
CA ALA A 28 -26.82 -4.56 -13.80
C ALA A 28 -27.52 -5.73 -14.52
N ALA A 29 -26.75 -6.67 -15.10
CA ALA A 29 -27.30 -7.82 -15.83
C ALA A 29 -27.87 -8.91 -14.89
N VAL A 30 -27.28 -9.10 -13.72
CA VAL A 30 -27.65 -10.16 -12.77
C VAL A 30 -28.76 -9.72 -11.79
N ASP A 31 -29.15 -8.43 -11.81
CA ASP A 31 -30.10 -7.84 -10.84
C ASP A 31 -29.71 -8.15 -9.38
N GLY A 32 -28.40 -8.17 -9.12
CA GLY A 32 -27.79 -8.57 -7.86
C GLY A 32 -26.73 -7.56 -7.40
N PRO A 33 -26.36 -7.55 -6.11
CA PRO A 33 -25.42 -6.55 -5.59
C PRO A 33 -23.96 -6.82 -5.96
N TYR A 34 -23.60 -8.04 -6.38
CA TYR A 34 -22.26 -8.44 -6.79
C TYR A 34 -22.28 -9.13 -8.16
N ALA A 35 -21.21 -8.95 -8.91
CA ALA A 35 -20.92 -9.62 -10.18
C ALA A 35 -19.89 -10.75 -9.98
N PRO A 36 -20.12 -11.95 -10.53
CA PRO A 36 -19.10 -13.00 -10.54
C PRO A 36 -17.81 -12.52 -11.22
N SER A 37 -16.65 -12.79 -10.60
CA SER A 37 -15.37 -12.31 -11.16
C SER A 37 -15.08 -12.96 -12.51
N THR A 38 -15.51 -14.21 -12.73
CA THR A 38 -15.39 -14.89 -14.04
C THR A 38 -15.98 -14.08 -15.18
N ASP A 39 -17.19 -13.56 -14.97
CA ASP A 39 -17.97 -12.87 -16.00
C ASP A 39 -17.36 -11.50 -16.30
N VAL A 40 -16.90 -10.80 -15.24
CA VAL A 40 -16.18 -9.54 -15.35
C VAL A 40 -14.89 -9.71 -16.15
N LEU A 41 -14.11 -10.75 -15.85
CA LEU A 41 -12.83 -11.00 -16.53
C LEU A 41 -13.03 -11.43 -17.99
N GLU A 42 -14.04 -12.26 -18.28
CA GLU A 42 -14.39 -12.64 -19.66
C GLU A 42 -14.78 -11.41 -20.49
N LEU A 43 -15.56 -10.49 -19.90
CA LEU A 43 -15.95 -9.26 -20.56
C LEU A 43 -14.76 -8.33 -20.83
N VAL A 44 -13.81 -8.22 -19.89
CA VAL A 44 -12.59 -7.43 -20.08
C VAL A 44 -11.67 -8.05 -21.13
N ASP A 45 -11.50 -9.37 -21.14
CA ASP A 45 -10.71 -10.07 -22.15
C ASP A 45 -11.29 -9.84 -23.55
N ALA A 46 -12.61 -10.00 -23.70
CA ALA A 46 -13.31 -9.73 -24.95
C ALA A 46 -13.14 -8.28 -25.46
N ARG A 47 -13.03 -7.30 -24.56
CA ARG A 47 -12.87 -5.86 -24.89
C ARG A 47 -11.45 -5.46 -25.21
N THR A 48 -10.48 -5.99 -24.46
CA THR A 48 -9.13 -5.45 -24.38
C THR A 48 -8.05 -6.43 -24.81
N GLY A 49 -8.36 -7.73 -24.85
CA GLY A 49 -7.40 -8.82 -25.03
C GLY A 49 -6.47 -9.04 -23.82
N VAL A 50 -6.79 -8.43 -22.67
CA VAL A 50 -6.03 -8.63 -21.43
C VAL A 50 -6.45 -9.95 -20.80
N GLY A 51 -5.50 -10.89 -20.75
CA GLY A 51 -5.77 -12.23 -20.26
C GLY A 51 -6.32 -12.27 -18.81
N PRO A 52 -7.29 -13.16 -18.50
CA PRO A 52 -8.00 -13.19 -17.22
C PRO A 52 -7.11 -13.27 -15.98
N ARG A 53 -5.98 -14.00 -16.05
CA ARG A 53 -5.06 -14.14 -14.91
C ARG A 53 -4.40 -12.82 -14.52
N TYR A 54 -4.04 -11.99 -15.50
CA TYR A 54 -3.44 -10.68 -15.24
C TYR A 54 -4.51 -9.69 -14.76
N ALA A 55 -5.68 -9.71 -15.39
CA ALA A 55 -6.82 -8.89 -14.97
C ALA A 55 -7.33 -9.26 -13.57
N GLN A 56 -7.30 -10.53 -13.16
CA GLN A 56 -7.68 -10.97 -11.81
C GLN A 56 -6.78 -10.37 -10.73
N GLN A 57 -5.47 -10.23 -10.99
CA GLN A 57 -4.57 -9.58 -10.05
C GLN A 57 -4.92 -8.10 -9.89
N ILE A 58 -5.18 -7.39 -11.00
CA ILE A 58 -5.60 -5.98 -10.94
C ILE A 58 -6.95 -5.85 -10.23
N LEU A 59 -7.89 -6.76 -10.50
CA LEU A 59 -9.18 -6.81 -9.83
C LEU A 59 -9.00 -6.96 -8.31
N ALA A 60 -8.10 -7.84 -7.87
CA ALA A 60 -7.76 -8.00 -6.47
C ALA A 60 -7.13 -6.73 -5.87
N ASP A 61 -6.20 -6.09 -6.57
CA ASP A 61 -5.57 -4.84 -6.12
C ASP A 61 -6.60 -3.71 -5.95
N LEU A 62 -7.65 -3.68 -6.79
CA LEU A 62 -8.76 -2.72 -6.70
C LEU A 62 -9.66 -2.92 -5.48
N THR A 63 -9.61 -4.10 -4.84
CA THR A 63 -10.31 -4.41 -3.58
C THR A 63 -9.43 -4.23 -2.34
N ALA A 64 -8.11 -4.28 -2.51
CA ALA A 64 -7.18 -4.45 -1.41
C ALA A 64 -6.83 -3.14 -0.71
N GLY A 65 -7.43 -2.90 0.46
CA GLY A 65 -7.13 -1.74 1.33
C GLY A 65 -5.70 -1.71 1.91
N TRP A 66 -4.92 -2.78 1.74
CA TRP A 66 -3.49 -2.78 2.06
C TRP A 66 -2.59 -2.40 0.88
N VAL A 67 -3.15 -2.41 -0.34
CA VAL A 67 -2.50 -1.98 -1.57
C VAL A 67 -2.92 -0.56 -1.95
N ARG A 68 -4.15 -0.16 -1.65
CA ARG A 68 -4.69 1.16 -2.02
C ARG A 68 -5.31 1.87 -0.82
N HIS A 69 -5.21 3.19 -0.79
CA HIS A 69 -5.93 4.01 0.20
C HIS A 69 -7.43 3.98 -0.05
N LEU A 70 -7.81 4.01 -1.33
CA LEU A 70 -9.19 4.06 -1.79
C LEU A 70 -9.50 2.84 -2.67
N PRO A 71 -9.88 1.70 -2.08
CA PRO A 71 -10.41 0.56 -2.82
C PRO A 71 -11.59 1.00 -3.69
N LEU A 72 -11.57 0.60 -4.95
CA LEU A 72 -12.61 0.97 -5.93
C LEU A 72 -13.66 -0.13 -6.04
N LEU A 73 -13.30 -1.35 -5.65
CA LEU A 73 -14.18 -2.51 -5.65
C LEU A 73 -14.34 -3.06 -4.23
N ASP A 74 -15.54 -3.55 -3.94
CA ASP A 74 -15.83 -4.36 -2.77
C ASP A 74 -15.92 -5.82 -3.22
N GLY A 75 -15.14 -6.70 -2.58
CA GLY A 75 -14.94 -8.07 -3.00
C GLY A 75 -15.59 -9.08 -2.05
N GLY A 76 -16.45 -9.95 -2.60
CA GLY A 76 -16.92 -11.17 -1.94
C GLY A 76 -16.01 -12.36 -2.24
N GLY A 77 -15.60 -13.11 -1.22
CA GLY A 77 -14.64 -14.20 -1.34
C GLY A 77 -13.23 -13.81 -0.88
N ASN A 78 -12.21 -14.55 -1.31
CA ASN A 78 -10.82 -14.32 -0.92
C ASN A 78 -10.03 -13.63 -2.04
N PHE A 79 -9.75 -12.32 -1.87
CA PHE A 79 -8.92 -11.53 -2.78
C PHE A 79 -7.44 -11.43 -2.35
N GLY A 80 -7.02 -12.32 -1.46
CA GLY A 80 -5.67 -12.33 -0.89
C GLY A 80 -5.61 -11.60 0.44
N SER A 81 -4.40 -11.47 0.96
CA SER A 81 -4.18 -10.90 2.28
C SER A 81 -2.86 -10.13 2.35
N ILE A 82 -2.74 -9.24 3.34
CA ILE A 82 -1.45 -8.62 3.69
C ILE A 82 -0.44 -9.65 4.24
N CYS A 83 -0.84 -10.90 4.51
CA CYS A 83 0.09 -11.93 4.93
C CYS A 83 0.98 -12.41 3.77
N GLY A 84 0.56 -12.17 2.51
CA GLY A 84 1.28 -12.57 1.30
C GLY A 84 0.52 -13.58 0.43
N ASP A 85 -0.72 -13.90 0.80
CA ASP A 85 -1.58 -14.77 -0.01
C ASP A 85 -2.11 -14.02 -1.22
N GLY A 86 -2.01 -14.64 -2.40
CA GLY A 86 -2.67 -14.15 -3.60
C GLY A 86 -4.20 -14.36 -3.57
N PRO A 87 -4.94 -13.75 -4.51
CA PRO A 87 -6.37 -13.97 -4.62
C PRO A 87 -6.69 -15.43 -4.95
N ALA A 88 -7.86 -15.88 -4.51
CA ALA A 88 -8.43 -17.13 -4.97
C ALA A 88 -8.74 -17.07 -6.48
N ASP A 89 -8.99 -18.25 -7.05
CA ASP A 89 -9.45 -18.35 -8.42
C ASP A 89 -10.78 -17.59 -8.61
N ALA A 90 -10.95 -16.96 -9.78
CA ALA A 90 -12.07 -16.08 -10.06
C ALA A 90 -13.44 -16.75 -9.91
N GLN A 91 -13.51 -18.07 -10.02
CA GLN A 91 -14.75 -18.84 -9.80
C GLN A 91 -15.27 -18.78 -8.35
N TYR A 92 -14.42 -18.37 -7.40
CA TYR A 92 -14.75 -18.27 -5.97
C TYR A 92 -14.83 -16.82 -5.48
N THR A 93 -14.79 -15.86 -6.40
CA THR A 93 -14.77 -14.43 -6.05
C THR A 93 -15.83 -13.67 -6.82
N GLU A 94 -16.39 -12.65 -6.19
CA GLU A 94 -17.37 -11.74 -6.76
C GLU A 94 -17.04 -10.31 -6.36
N VAL A 95 -17.46 -9.33 -7.16
CA VAL A 95 -17.10 -7.93 -6.96
C VAL A 95 -18.28 -7.00 -7.21
N ARG A 96 -18.28 -5.86 -6.54
CA ARG A 96 -19.16 -4.73 -6.85
C ARG A 96 -18.40 -3.42 -6.76
N LEU A 97 -18.95 -2.36 -7.33
CA LEU A 97 -18.39 -1.03 -7.15
C LEU A 97 -18.55 -0.58 -5.70
N THR A 98 -17.51 0.03 -5.15
CA THR A 98 -17.66 0.91 -3.99
C THR A 98 -18.20 2.26 -4.44
N SER A 99 -18.65 3.10 -3.50
CA SER A 99 -19.00 4.49 -3.81
C SER A 99 -17.83 5.28 -4.42
N VAL A 100 -16.58 4.93 -4.11
CA VAL A 100 -15.40 5.54 -4.75
C VAL A 100 -15.27 5.06 -6.21
N GLY A 101 -15.53 3.78 -6.46
CA GLY A 101 -15.55 3.21 -7.82
C GLY A 101 -16.67 3.80 -8.69
N GLU A 102 -17.85 4.03 -8.12
CA GLU A 102 -18.94 4.75 -8.80
C GLU A 102 -18.54 6.18 -9.16
N LEU A 103 -17.90 6.88 -8.22
CA LEU A 103 -17.38 8.22 -8.45
C LEU A 103 -16.33 8.25 -9.58
N ALA A 104 -15.46 7.24 -9.64
CA ALA A 104 -14.49 7.07 -10.71
C ALA A 104 -15.17 7.00 -12.09
N LEU A 105 -16.21 6.16 -12.23
CA LEU A 105 -16.97 6.04 -13.48
C LEU A 105 -17.73 7.32 -13.82
N ALA A 106 -18.25 8.05 -12.83
CA ALA A 106 -18.91 9.34 -13.03
C ALA A 106 -17.93 10.37 -13.61
N SER A 107 -16.69 10.40 -13.12
CA SER A 107 -15.62 11.27 -13.65
C SER A 107 -15.23 10.88 -15.08
N GLU A 108 -15.07 9.58 -15.36
CA GLU A 108 -14.80 9.08 -16.72
C GLU A 108 -15.94 9.38 -17.71
N ALA A 109 -17.18 9.43 -17.23
CA ALA A 109 -18.35 9.83 -18.03
C ALA A 109 -18.49 11.35 -18.20
N GLY A 110 -17.67 12.15 -17.50
CA GLY A 110 -17.76 13.61 -17.48
C GLY A 110 -18.96 14.17 -16.70
N ALA A 111 -19.58 13.35 -15.85
CA ALA A 111 -20.67 13.79 -14.97
C ALA A 111 -20.17 14.64 -13.79
N ILE A 112 -18.91 14.44 -13.41
CA ILE A 112 -18.17 15.25 -12.44
C ILE A 112 -16.78 15.56 -12.99
N GLY A 113 -16.10 16.52 -12.36
CA GLY A 113 -14.71 16.87 -12.66
C GLY A 113 -13.71 15.74 -12.38
N PRO A 114 -12.43 15.94 -12.71
CA PRO A 114 -11.38 14.94 -12.58
C PRO A 114 -11.10 14.55 -11.11
N LEU A 115 -10.57 13.33 -10.91
CA LEU A 115 -10.23 12.77 -9.61
C LEU A 115 -8.73 12.43 -9.51
N PRO A 116 -8.08 12.66 -8.35
CA PRO A 116 -6.63 12.53 -8.20
C PRO A 116 -6.17 11.13 -7.79
N PHE A 117 -6.78 10.05 -8.32
CA PHE A 117 -6.44 8.70 -7.86
C PHE A 117 -4.99 8.30 -8.20
N ASP A 118 -4.45 8.78 -9.31
CA ASP A 118 -3.05 8.56 -9.68
C ASP A 118 -2.06 9.25 -8.72
N LEU A 119 -2.46 10.38 -8.14
CA LEU A 119 -1.70 11.08 -7.11
C LEU A 119 -1.85 10.37 -5.76
N ILE A 120 -3.08 10.07 -5.35
CA ILE A 120 -3.38 9.44 -4.05
C ILE A 120 -2.70 8.07 -3.95
N GLU A 121 -2.88 7.21 -4.95
CA GLU A 121 -2.37 5.83 -4.91
C GLU A 121 -0.93 5.71 -5.41
N GLY A 122 -0.47 6.73 -6.13
CA GLY A 122 0.81 6.67 -6.81
C GLY A 122 0.89 5.53 -7.82
N SER A 123 2.08 4.96 -7.97
CA SER A 123 2.34 3.86 -8.91
C SER A 123 3.26 2.77 -8.36
N LEU A 124 3.73 2.88 -7.11
CA LEU A 124 4.61 1.86 -6.50
C LEU A 124 3.99 0.45 -6.55
N TYR A 125 2.67 0.32 -6.30
CA TYR A 125 1.98 -0.99 -6.29
C TYR A 125 1.99 -1.70 -7.65
N ARG A 126 2.21 -0.96 -8.73
CA ARG A 126 2.32 -1.49 -10.10
C ARG A 126 3.74 -1.38 -10.67
N GLY A 127 4.74 -1.26 -9.80
CA GLY A 127 6.16 -1.18 -10.17
C GLY A 127 6.61 0.17 -10.75
N GLY A 128 5.78 1.22 -10.63
CA GLY A 128 6.16 2.58 -11.00
C GLY A 128 6.97 3.29 -9.92
N GLY A 129 7.35 4.55 -10.18
CA GLY A 129 8.24 5.34 -9.32
C GLY A 129 7.56 6.36 -8.41
N LEU A 130 6.23 6.51 -8.48
CA LEU A 130 5.49 7.52 -7.71
C LEU A 130 4.96 6.90 -6.40
N PRO A 131 5.33 7.43 -5.21
CA PRO A 131 4.75 6.98 -3.96
C PRO A 131 3.30 7.47 -3.77
N PRO A 132 2.49 6.76 -2.97
CA PRO A 132 1.16 7.22 -2.58
C PRO A 132 1.21 8.41 -1.61
N PHE A 133 0.14 9.19 -1.58
CA PHE A 133 -0.07 10.30 -0.65
C PHE A 133 -1.37 10.12 0.14
N ASP A 134 -1.45 10.79 1.29
CA ASP A 134 -2.66 10.77 2.11
C ASP A 134 -3.85 11.37 1.32
N PRO A 135 -5.00 10.66 1.21
CA PRO A 135 -6.15 11.14 0.45
C PRO A 135 -6.65 12.51 0.90
N ALA A 136 -6.82 12.71 2.21
CA ALA A 136 -7.39 13.93 2.77
C ALA A 136 -6.43 15.12 2.60
N LEU A 137 -5.13 14.90 2.83
CA LEU A 137 -4.12 15.95 2.60
C LEU A 137 -4.00 16.31 1.12
N THR A 138 -4.12 15.32 0.23
CA THR A 138 -4.07 15.51 -1.23
C THR A 138 -5.24 16.35 -1.71
N ILE A 139 -6.46 15.96 -1.35
CA ILE A 139 -7.67 16.69 -1.72
C ILE A 139 -7.63 18.12 -1.17
N ARG A 140 -7.25 18.29 0.11
CA ARG A 140 -7.13 19.62 0.73
C ARG A 140 -6.11 20.50 0.03
N ALA A 141 -4.94 19.96 -0.33
CA ALA A 141 -3.92 20.70 -1.05
C ALA A 141 -4.41 21.17 -2.43
N LEU A 142 -5.08 20.28 -3.17
CA LEU A 142 -5.63 20.61 -4.49
C LEU A 142 -6.74 21.67 -4.41
N LEU A 143 -7.66 21.54 -3.44
CA LEU A 143 -8.71 22.54 -3.20
C LEU A 143 -8.14 23.92 -2.83
N ALA A 144 -7.03 23.94 -2.09
CA ALA A 144 -6.34 25.16 -1.70
C ALA A 144 -5.41 25.74 -2.79
N GLY A 145 -5.25 25.06 -3.95
CA GLY A 145 -4.29 25.43 -4.98
C GLY A 145 -2.83 25.33 -4.52
N ALA A 146 -2.56 24.48 -3.52
CA ALA A 146 -1.21 24.25 -3.02
C ALA A 146 -0.40 23.38 -4.00
N ASP A 147 0.91 23.54 -3.96
CA ASP A 147 1.83 22.82 -4.83
C ASP A 147 2.33 21.49 -4.22
N SER A 148 1.84 21.10 -3.05
CA SER A 148 2.20 19.83 -2.41
C SER A 148 1.14 19.34 -1.41
N PRO A 149 0.87 18.03 -1.37
CA PRO A 149 0.00 17.40 -0.37
C PRO A 149 0.73 17.12 0.97
N GLY A 150 2.03 17.40 1.06
CA GLY A 150 2.88 17.00 2.18
C GLY A 150 3.68 15.72 1.89
N PRO A 151 4.20 15.03 2.94
CA PRO A 151 5.02 13.84 2.75
C PRO A 151 4.19 12.66 2.23
N PRO A 152 4.81 11.72 1.48
CA PRO A 152 4.16 10.49 1.08
C PRO A 152 3.66 9.66 2.27
N LYS A 153 2.57 8.94 2.05
CA LYS A 153 1.95 8.06 3.05
C LYS A 153 1.37 6.86 2.33
N THR A 154 1.67 5.65 2.79
CA THR A 154 1.13 4.43 2.19
C THR A 154 -0.11 3.94 2.94
N PRO A 155 -0.89 3.01 2.37
CA PRO A 155 -2.09 2.48 3.02
C PRO A 155 -1.82 1.73 4.34
N VAL A 156 -0.64 1.12 4.49
CA VAL A 156 -0.31 0.22 5.62
C VAL A 156 0.97 0.56 6.34
N GLY A 157 1.64 1.65 5.96
CA GLY A 157 2.91 2.03 6.55
C GLY A 157 3.32 3.45 6.24
N THR A 158 4.48 3.83 6.79
CA THR A 158 4.99 5.18 6.65
C THR A 158 6.21 5.17 5.72
N ILE A 159 6.19 6.09 4.76
CA ILE A 159 7.39 6.45 4.00
C ILE A 159 8.21 7.36 4.90
N THR A 160 9.25 6.80 5.52
CA THR A 160 10.22 7.56 6.29
C THR A 160 11.27 8.15 5.35
N THR A 161 11.45 9.46 5.41
CA THR A 161 12.51 10.18 4.68
C THR A 161 13.90 9.77 5.19
N ASP A 162 14.91 9.81 4.32
CA ASP A 162 16.34 9.89 4.68
C ASP A 162 16.82 11.36 4.51
N PRO A 163 17.84 11.89 5.24
CA PRO A 163 17.81 13.08 6.08
C PRO A 163 18.23 14.36 5.32
N THR A 164 18.25 14.34 3.98
CA THR A 164 18.86 15.40 3.16
C THR A 164 17.87 16.44 2.62
N GLY A 165 16.57 16.34 2.94
CA GLY A 165 15.63 17.43 2.80
C GLY A 165 14.19 17.04 2.43
N PRO A 166 13.28 18.02 2.35
CA PRO A 166 11.90 17.80 1.92
C PRO A 166 11.87 17.22 0.51
N PHE A 167 10.76 16.57 0.12
CA PHE A 167 10.50 16.10 -1.25
C PHE A 167 10.79 17.24 -2.23
N ARG A 168 11.95 17.20 -2.90
CA ARG A 168 12.42 18.31 -3.75
C ARG A 168 11.93 18.07 -5.17
N ARG A 169 11.44 19.12 -5.83
CA ARG A 169 11.34 19.18 -7.29
C ARG A 169 12.74 18.91 -7.87
N SER A 170 12.97 17.71 -8.41
CA SER A 170 14.29 17.34 -8.97
C SER A 170 14.15 16.44 -10.19
N ARG A 171 14.40 17.01 -11.37
CA ARG A 171 14.28 16.40 -12.70
C ARG A 171 15.16 15.18 -13.02
N ARG A 172 16.10 14.77 -12.15
CA ARG A 172 17.22 13.90 -12.57
C ARG A 172 17.76 12.87 -11.58
N ARG A 173 17.24 12.76 -10.35
CA ARG A 173 17.76 11.79 -9.38
C ARG A 173 16.64 11.06 -8.67
N ALA A 174 16.71 9.74 -8.69
CA ALA A 174 15.93 8.89 -7.80
C ALA A 174 16.11 9.38 -6.37
N GLN A 175 14.99 9.55 -5.68
CA GLN A 175 14.98 9.81 -4.25
C GLN A 175 14.75 8.46 -3.58
N ARG A 176 15.76 7.99 -2.85
CA ARG A 176 15.66 6.75 -2.09
C ARG A 176 14.89 7.01 -0.81
N TYR A 177 13.77 6.32 -0.66
CA TYR A 177 12.95 6.37 0.54
C TYR A 177 13.10 5.09 1.35
N GLN A 178 12.96 5.22 2.66
CA GLN A 178 12.90 4.09 3.57
C GLN A 178 11.44 3.85 3.94
N LEU A 179 10.91 2.68 3.59
CA LEU A 179 9.62 2.23 4.08
C LEU A 179 9.85 1.54 5.42
N GLY A 180 9.42 2.20 6.48
CA GLY A 180 9.61 1.74 7.85
C GLY A 180 8.36 1.10 8.40
N SER A 181 8.58 0.07 9.24
CA SER A 181 7.52 -0.49 10.07
C SER A 181 7.19 0.43 11.25
N VAL A 182 5.91 0.58 11.60
CA VAL A 182 5.50 1.25 12.84
C VAL A 182 5.37 0.23 13.97
N PHE A 183 5.99 0.58 15.09
CA PHE A 183 5.98 -0.22 16.30
C PHE A 183 5.23 0.50 17.41
N ARG A 184 4.48 -0.26 18.21
CA ARG A 184 3.82 0.18 19.43
C ARG A 184 4.26 -0.69 20.59
N ARG A 185 4.22 -0.14 21.80
CA ARG A 185 4.39 -0.97 23.00
C ARG A 185 3.19 -1.90 23.13
N GLY A 186 3.45 -3.15 23.46
CA GLY A 186 2.42 -4.09 23.85
C GLY A 186 1.87 -3.80 25.25
N PRO A 187 0.82 -4.53 25.66
CA PRO A 187 0.26 -4.40 27.01
C PRO A 187 1.25 -4.77 28.11
N ASN A 188 2.21 -5.67 27.84
CA ASN A 188 3.29 -5.98 28.78
C ASN A 188 4.56 -5.15 28.51
N PRO A 189 5.37 -4.83 29.54
CA PRO A 189 6.59 -4.01 29.38
C PRO A 189 7.67 -4.65 28.50
N TYR A 190 7.56 -5.95 28.26
CA TYR A 190 8.49 -6.73 27.43
C TYR A 190 7.86 -7.11 26.09
N GLU A 191 6.91 -6.34 25.60
CA GLU A 191 6.25 -6.59 24.32
C GLU A 191 6.40 -5.39 23.40
N LEU A 192 6.79 -5.69 22.17
CA LEU A 192 6.80 -4.76 21.05
C LEU A 192 5.87 -5.32 19.98
N VAL A 193 5.02 -4.47 19.42
CA VAL A 193 4.05 -4.87 18.39
C VAL A 193 4.32 -4.07 17.13
N LEU A 194 4.57 -4.76 16.03
CA LEU A 194 4.57 -4.16 14.70
C LEU A 194 3.12 -4.11 14.21
N THR A 195 2.61 -2.90 13.99
CA THR A 195 1.21 -2.65 13.60
C THR A 195 1.05 -2.19 12.16
N GLU A 196 2.13 -1.72 11.56
CA GLU A 196 2.15 -1.23 10.18
C GLU A 196 3.41 -1.79 9.52
N PRO A 197 3.29 -2.83 8.67
CA PRO A 197 4.43 -3.38 7.95
C PRO A 197 4.88 -2.41 6.85
N PRO A 198 6.09 -2.59 6.28
CA PRO A 198 6.49 -1.79 5.14
C PRO A 198 5.57 -2.09 3.97
N TYR A 199 5.29 -1.06 3.19
CA TYR A 199 4.33 -1.16 2.10
C TYR A 199 4.71 -2.24 1.09
N LEU A 200 3.72 -3.05 0.69
CA LEU A 200 3.85 -4.20 -0.22
C LEU A 200 4.74 -5.34 0.31
N VAL A 201 5.02 -5.37 1.62
CA VAL A 201 5.71 -6.48 2.28
C VAL A 201 4.71 -7.30 3.09
N GLY A 202 4.65 -8.61 2.80
CA GLY A 202 3.77 -9.52 3.51
C GLY A 202 4.17 -9.75 4.97
N THR A 203 3.21 -9.81 5.89
CA THR A 203 3.52 -10.02 7.31
C THR A 203 4.20 -11.36 7.57
N ASP A 204 3.87 -12.40 6.80
CA ASP A 204 4.49 -13.72 6.96
C ASP A 204 5.96 -13.71 6.53
N THR A 205 6.32 -12.92 5.51
CA THR A 205 7.72 -12.72 5.12
C THR A 205 8.54 -12.05 6.22
N ILE A 206 7.95 -11.04 6.88
CA ILE A 206 8.57 -10.36 8.02
C ILE A 206 8.78 -11.34 9.18
N VAL A 207 7.75 -12.11 9.53
CA VAL A 207 7.78 -13.09 10.61
C VAL A 207 8.82 -14.16 10.35
N ALA A 208 8.84 -14.74 9.14
CA ALA A 208 9.83 -15.73 8.74
C ALA A 208 11.26 -15.17 8.87
N SER A 209 11.50 -13.97 8.36
CA SER A 209 12.84 -13.35 8.41
C SER A 209 13.31 -13.07 9.84
N LEU A 210 12.40 -12.63 10.72
CA LEU A 210 12.71 -12.43 12.13
C LEU A 210 12.98 -13.76 12.85
N GLN A 211 12.18 -14.80 12.59
CA GLN A 211 12.36 -16.13 13.17
C GLN A 211 13.68 -16.76 12.71
N ASP A 212 14.02 -16.65 11.43
CA ASP A 212 15.30 -17.11 10.89
C ASP A 212 16.46 -16.37 11.56
N ARG A 213 16.36 -15.05 11.77
CA ARG A 213 17.38 -14.27 12.46
C ARG A 213 17.56 -14.71 13.91
N LEU A 214 16.48 -15.06 14.61
CA LEU A 214 16.53 -15.60 15.97
C LEU A 214 17.24 -16.95 16.00
N GLU A 215 16.89 -17.85 15.08
CA GLU A 215 17.47 -19.19 15.01
C GLU A 215 18.96 -19.14 14.67
N GLN A 216 19.36 -18.31 13.70
CA GLN A 216 20.78 -18.12 13.36
C GLN A 216 21.60 -17.64 14.56
N ALA A 217 21.07 -16.70 15.33
CA ALA A 217 21.76 -16.21 16.51
C ALA A 217 21.85 -17.27 17.62
N ARG A 218 20.84 -18.12 17.75
CA ARG A 218 20.86 -19.26 18.66
C ARG A 218 21.94 -20.28 18.25
N LEU A 219 21.96 -20.67 16.98
CA LEU A 219 22.95 -21.62 16.45
C LEU A 219 24.38 -21.10 16.61
N ASN A 220 24.61 -19.80 16.38
CA ASN A 220 25.91 -19.18 16.57
C ASN A 220 26.37 -19.18 18.04
N ALA A 221 25.45 -19.06 18.99
CA ALA A 221 25.76 -19.13 20.42
C ALA A 221 26.06 -20.57 20.90
N GLU A 222 25.50 -21.58 20.24
CA GLU A 222 25.70 -23.00 20.52
C GLU A 222 26.86 -23.62 19.72
N ALA A 223 27.45 -22.87 18.77
CA ALA A 223 28.51 -23.36 17.89
C ALA A 223 29.78 -23.74 18.69
N PRO A 224 30.32 -24.96 18.51
CA PRO A 224 31.55 -25.36 19.17
C PRO A 224 32.73 -24.52 18.67
N ASP A 225 33.60 -24.10 19.58
CA ASP A 225 34.86 -23.46 19.21
C ASP A 225 35.78 -24.51 18.57
N LEU A 226 35.84 -24.48 17.23
CA LEU A 226 36.64 -25.40 16.44
C LEU A 226 38.11 -24.99 16.35
N GLY A 227 38.54 -23.89 17.00
CA GLY A 227 39.93 -23.43 17.02
C GLY A 227 40.51 -23.10 15.64
N LEU A 228 39.66 -22.92 14.63
CA LEU A 228 40.07 -22.54 13.29
C LEU A 228 40.48 -21.06 13.28
N PRO A 229 41.63 -20.69 12.69
CA PRO A 229 41.97 -19.30 12.49
C PRO A 229 40.98 -18.69 11.50
N LEU A 230 39.90 -18.12 12.03
CA LEU A 230 38.98 -17.30 11.27
C LEU A 230 39.66 -15.94 11.11
N ASP A 231 40.24 -15.72 9.94
CA ASP A 231 40.58 -14.38 9.43
C ASP A 231 39.30 -13.63 9.04
N GLN A 232 38.26 -13.78 9.86
CA GLN A 232 36.98 -13.12 9.71
C GLN A 232 36.99 -11.91 10.65
N PRO A 233 36.46 -10.76 10.20
CA PRO A 233 36.21 -9.65 11.12
C PRO A 233 35.44 -10.26 12.28
N THR A 234 35.97 -10.08 13.49
CA THR A 234 35.35 -10.54 14.73
C THR A 234 33.93 -9.99 14.66
N VAL A 235 32.96 -10.85 14.35
CA VAL A 235 31.55 -10.46 14.43
C VAL A 235 31.43 -10.03 15.86
N GLU A 236 31.27 -8.72 16.08
CA GLU A 236 31.05 -8.15 17.40
C GLU A 236 30.13 -9.11 18.11
N THR A 237 30.63 -9.69 19.21
CA THR A 237 29.95 -10.67 20.05
C THR A 237 28.50 -10.25 20.09
N LEU A 238 27.64 -11.01 19.40
CA LEU A 238 26.27 -10.59 19.08
C LEU A 238 25.69 -9.92 20.32
N LYS A 239 25.47 -8.58 20.25
CA LYS A 239 24.67 -7.88 21.26
C LYS A 239 23.50 -8.80 21.55
N THR A 240 23.36 -9.22 22.82
CA THR A 240 22.41 -10.23 23.25
C THR A 240 21.10 -10.07 22.49
N VAL A 241 20.66 -11.11 21.77
CA VAL A 241 19.49 -10.98 20.89
C VAL A 241 18.29 -10.51 21.70
N PRO A 242 17.76 -9.31 21.41
CA PRO A 242 16.84 -8.63 22.30
C PRO A 242 15.45 -9.29 22.31
N VAL A 243 15.12 -9.96 21.22
CA VAL A 243 13.84 -10.65 21.01
C VAL A 243 13.95 -12.12 21.41
N ARG A 244 12.94 -12.61 22.13
CA ARG A 244 12.79 -13.99 22.58
C ARG A 244 11.95 -14.82 21.60
N SER A 245 10.87 -14.24 21.09
CA SER A 245 9.94 -14.92 20.19
C SER A 245 9.18 -13.91 19.33
N VAL A 246 8.65 -14.39 18.21
CA VAL A 246 7.88 -13.62 17.23
C VAL A 246 6.65 -14.41 16.87
N LEU A 247 5.48 -13.77 16.96
CA LEU A 247 4.17 -14.37 16.68
C LEU A 247 3.39 -13.49 15.70
N ASN A 248 2.89 -14.08 14.62
CA ASN A 248 1.94 -13.40 13.76
C ASN A 248 0.52 -13.51 14.34
N MET A 249 -0.09 -12.39 14.70
CA MET A 249 -1.48 -12.29 15.13
C MET A 249 -2.32 -11.44 14.18
N THR A 250 -1.83 -11.24 12.95
CA THR A 250 -2.54 -10.49 11.90
C THR A 250 -3.90 -11.12 11.62
N SER A 251 -4.93 -10.28 11.57
CA SER A 251 -6.30 -10.73 11.28
C SER A 251 -7.10 -9.62 10.61
N GLY A 252 -8.20 -9.96 9.93
CA GLY A 252 -9.12 -8.96 9.37
C GLY A 252 -9.74 -8.04 10.42
N ARG A 253 -9.77 -8.45 11.70
CA ARG A 253 -10.33 -7.64 12.80
C ARG A 253 -9.33 -6.63 13.37
N THR A 254 -8.06 -7.02 13.47
CA THR A 254 -7.03 -6.22 14.14
C THR A 254 -6.08 -5.53 13.17
N GLY A 255 -6.12 -5.91 11.90
CA GLY A 255 -5.08 -5.56 10.94
C GLY A 255 -3.76 -6.28 11.26
N PRO A 256 -2.63 -5.78 10.71
CA PRO A 256 -1.31 -6.31 10.98
C PRO A 256 -0.96 -6.25 12.47
N TRP A 257 -0.54 -7.38 13.02
CA TRP A 257 -0.17 -7.48 14.42
C TRP A 257 0.91 -8.54 14.61
N ILE A 258 2.18 -8.13 14.50
CA ILE A 258 3.30 -9.03 14.78
C ILE A 258 3.80 -8.73 16.18
N LEU A 259 3.62 -9.68 17.09
CA LEU A 259 4.03 -9.57 18.49
C LEU A 259 5.47 -10.08 18.64
N LEU A 260 6.36 -9.19 19.09
CA LEU A 260 7.72 -9.51 19.48
C LEU A 260 7.82 -9.51 21.00
N GLN A 261 8.14 -10.66 21.59
CA GLN A 261 8.42 -10.76 23.02
C GLN A 261 9.89 -10.42 23.26
N LEU A 262 10.16 -9.39 24.04
CA LEU A 262 11.50 -8.94 24.41
C LEU A 262 12.04 -9.73 25.61
N ARG A 263 13.36 -9.79 25.75
CA ARG A 263 14.01 -10.25 26.99
C ARG A 263 13.88 -9.18 28.09
N LYS A 264 13.95 -9.61 29.36
CA LYS A 264 13.65 -8.74 30.52
C LYS A 264 14.61 -7.58 30.73
N ASP A 265 15.86 -7.71 30.30
CA ASP A 265 16.94 -6.78 30.62
C ASP A 265 17.42 -5.99 29.39
N VAL A 266 16.57 -5.88 28.38
CA VAL A 266 16.89 -5.25 27.10
C VAL A 266 16.33 -3.84 27.03
N ASP A 267 17.14 -2.91 26.58
CA ASP A 267 16.70 -1.56 26.24
C ASP A 267 15.83 -1.57 24.97
N LEU A 268 14.75 -0.78 24.99
CA LEU A 268 13.78 -0.75 23.88
C LEU A 268 14.39 -0.19 22.59
N ILE A 269 15.34 0.74 22.68
CA ILE A 269 16.02 1.33 21.52
C ILE A 269 16.90 0.27 20.87
N ASP A 270 17.72 -0.43 21.66
CA ASP A 270 18.53 -1.55 21.16
C ASP A 270 17.65 -2.65 20.53
N ALA A 271 16.49 -2.94 21.11
CA ALA A 271 15.53 -3.88 20.54
C ALA A 271 14.99 -3.38 19.18
N LEU A 272 14.59 -2.12 19.08
CA LEU A 272 14.09 -1.52 17.85
C LEU A 272 15.15 -1.49 16.76
N ASP A 273 16.39 -1.14 17.09
CA ASP A 273 17.51 -1.12 16.16
C ASP A 273 17.82 -2.52 15.62
N TRP A 274 17.83 -3.52 16.51
CA TRP A 274 17.99 -4.92 16.10
C TRP A 274 16.86 -5.36 15.17
N VAL A 275 15.61 -5.12 15.53
CA VAL A 275 14.44 -5.53 14.73
C VAL A 275 14.44 -4.83 13.36
N ARG A 276 14.73 -3.53 13.31
CA ARG A 276 14.79 -2.76 12.06
C ARG A 276 15.95 -3.15 11.15
N SER A 277 17.01 -3.75 11.70
CA SER A 277 18.14 -4.30 10.93
C SER A 277 17.79 -5.57 10.15
N VAL A 278 16.68 -6.23 10.48
CA VAL A 278 16.23 -7.44 9.80
C VAL A 278 15.44 -7.07 8.56
N TRP A 279 15.93 -7.43 7.37
CA TRP A 279 15.12 -7.34 6.15
C TRP A 279 14.00 -8.39 6.20
N PRO A 280 12.74 -8.09 5.81
CA PRO A 280 12.26 -6.84 5.22
C PRO A 280 11.51 -5.92 6.21
N VAL A 281 11.83 -5.91 7.51
CA VAL A 281 11.19 -5.00 8.50
C VAL A 281 11.36 -3.53 8.11
N THR A 282 12.47 -3.23 7.45
CA THR A 282 12.75 -1.95 6.81
C THR A 282 13.14 -2.26 5.36
N VAL A 283 12.52 -1.59 4.39
CA VAL A 283 12.91 -1.70 2.98
C VAL A 283 13.18 -0.33 2.39
N HIS A 284 14.02 -0.27 1.36
CA HIS A 284 14.27 0.95 0.61
C HIS A 284 13.61 0.87 -0.76
N VAL A 285 12.95 1.96 -1.15
CA VAL A 285 12.35 2.09 -2.48
C VAL A 285 12.90 3.32 -3.17
N ASP A 286 13.27 3.17 -4.43
CA ASP A 286 13.70 4.28 -5.25
C ASP A 286 12.46 4.91 -5.89
N CYS A 287 12.12 6.13 -5.47
CA CYS A 287 11.04 6.89 -6.06
C CYS A 287 11.58 7.86 -7.10
N PHE A 288 10.83 8.00 -8.17
CA PHE A 288 11.08 8.91 -9.28
C PHE A 288 9.91 9.87 -9.35
N PRO A 289 9.82 10.84 -8.43
CA PRO A 289 8.84 11.91 -8.58
C PRO A 289 9.24 12.74 -9.80
N ASP A 290 8.65 12.42 -10.93
CA ASP A 290 8.82 13.22 -12.12
C ASP A 290 8.26 14.63 -11.86
N GLU A 291 8.86 15.65 -12.48
CA GLU A 291 8.38 17.04 -12.34
C GLU A 291 6.90 17.18 -12.74
N GLU A 292 6.39 16.26 -13.59
CA GLU A 292 4.99 16.18 -14.02
C GLU A 292 3.97 15.97 -12.87
N ILE A 293 4.35 15.47 -11.70
CA ILE A 293 3.43 15.37 -10.55
C ILE A 293 3.13 16.75 -9.97
N TYR A 294 4.18 17.56 -9.77
CA TYR A 294 4.03 18.92 -9.26
C TYR A 294 3.35 19.84 -10.26
N ASP A 295 3.64 19.66 -11.54
CA ASP A 295 2.92 20.34 -12.61
C ASP A 295 1.45 19.90 -12.65
N ARG A 296 1.15 18.63 -12.35
CA ARG A 296 -0.23 18.14 -12.17
C ARG A 296 -0.94 18.82 -11.00
N PHE A 297 -0.30 19.02 -9.84
CA PHE A 297 -0.90 19.79 -8.72
C PHE A 297 -1.19 21.24 -9.11
N ALA A 298 -0.25 21.91 -9.79
CA ALA A 298 -0.40 23.30 -10.19
C ALA A 298 -1.42 23.53 -11.33
N LEU A 299 -1.64 22.51 -12.16
CA LEU A 299 -2.57 22.54 -13.30
C LEU A 299 -3.85 21.73 -13.01
N TRP A 300 -4.03 21.25 -11.78
CA TRP A 300 -5.15 20.41 -11.42
C TRP A 300 -6.45 21.20 -11.50
N ASP A 301 -7.34 20.73 -12.36
CA ASP A 301 -8.71 21.23 -12.55
C ASP A 301 -8.91 22.72 -12.23
N GLY A 302 -8.40 23.59 -13.09
CA GLY A 302 -8.64 25.04 -13.00
C GLY A 302 -10.09 25.46 -13.28
N ALA A 303 -11.05 24.53 -13.33
CA ALA A 303 -12.46 24.77 -13.66
C ALA A 303 -13.35 24.85 -12.41
N ASP A 304 -14.06 23.78 -12.04
CA ASP A 304 -15.16 23.83 -11.06
C ASP A 304 -14.91 23.06 -9.74
N GLN A 305 -13.85 22.25 -9.69
CA GLN A 305 -13.46 21.42 -8.55
C GLN A 305 -14.54 20.42 -8.12
N SER A 306 -15.51 20.11 -8.98
CA SER A 306 -16.66 19.25 -8.65
C SER A 306 -16.24 17.83 -8.27
N GLY A 307 -15.27 17.25 -8.98
CA GLY A 307 -14.72 15.92 -8.66
C GLY A 307 -14.02 15.90 -7.29
N LEU A 308 -13.21 16.92 -7.00
CA LEU A 308 -12.54 17.04 -5.70
C LEU A 308 -13.52 17.19 -4.54
N ARG A 309 -14.57 18.01 -4.69
CA ARG A 309 -15.59 18.19 -3.66
C ARG A 309 -16.40 16.92 -3.43
N ALA A 310 -16.81 16.24 -4.50
CA ALA A 310 -17.54 14.99 -4.40
C ALA A 310 -16.71 13.90 -3.70
N LEU A 311 -15.41 13.79 -4.01
CA LEU A 311 -14.52 12.88 -3.30
C LEU A 311 -14.32 13.29 -1.84
N ASN A 312 -14.17 14.59 -1.56
CA ASN A 312 -14.03 15.09 -0.19
C ASN A 312 -15.26 14.77 0.67
N GLU A 313 -16.47 15.00 0.14
CA GLU A 313 -17.74 14.69 0.80
C GLU A 313 -17.89 13.19 1.04
N LEU A 314 -17.43 12.35 0.12
CA LEU A 314 -17.47 10.90 0.28
C LEU A 314 -16.54 10.40 1.40
N LEU A 315 -15.35 11.00 1.55
CA LEU A 315 -14.38 10.63 2.59
C LEU A 315 -14.69 11.26 3.95
N HIS A 316 -15.42 12.36 3.95
CA HIS A 316 -15.85 13.11 5.14
C HIS A 316 -17.34 13.41 5.03
N PRO A 317 -18.20 12.38 5.19
CA PRO A 317 -19.63 12.62 5.17
C PRO A 317 -19.96 13.66 6.26
N PRO A 318 -20.81 14.65 5.97
CA PRO A 318 -21.22 15.60 6.99
C PRO A 318 -21.76 14.80 8.18
N ASP A 319 -21.33 15.17 9.40
CA ASP A 319 -21.82 14.54 10.63
C ASP A 319 -23.33 14.44 10.51
N ALA A 320 -23.85 13.20 10.47
CA ALA A 320 -25.27 12.97 10.56
C ALA A 320 -25.68 13.56 11.90
N GLY A 321 -26.34 14.73 11.86
CA GLY A 321 -26.63 15.52 13.04
C GLY A 321 -27.16 14.65 14.16
N GLU A 322 -26.55 14.78 15.34
CA GLU A 322 -27.26 14.50 16.58
C GLU A 322 -28.43 15.51 16.66
N ASP A 323 -29.56 15.13 16.06
CA ASP A 323 -30.88 15.67 16.38
C ASP A 323 -31.53 14.83 17.50
#